data_AF-A0A849N274-F1
#
_entry.id   AF-A0A849N274-F1
#
_cell.length_a   1.000
_cell.length_b   1.000
_cell.length_c   1.000
_cell.angle_alpha   90.00
_cell.angle_beta   90.00
_cell.angle_gamma   90.00
#
_symmetry.space_group_name_H-M   'P 1'
#
loop_
_entity.id
_entity.type
_entity.pdbx_description
1 polymer ?
#
loop_
_entity_poly.entity_id
_entity_poly.type
_entity_poly.pdbx_seq_one_letter_code
_entity_poly.pdbx_strand_id
1 'polypeptide(L)'
;MSGGGVLACLLREALPALRLLDLGLPAAPLLGWWPGALCGIADPARLAPAEAALLGRFRQGAHGGAWGGPQGMPIFGLDPAADAALLATLESEAALLLALDGVPPPALARLLEAGALLLRHGRTEGLPPPPGPERGRIMLLVGTLARIERWDLLLPPDAVAPVFTRLQDAAHGLAAQLGGGRAWQVGGRLVTGGLASLGMLAIGAERAPSLRLPGATLWHDLPAAPAAGIEAGEGLRLGAARQVRLLLGGMPARQAWLRLRLRGLSPTRMPALFLDGLRLQTQWRADDEGSVVIEAPARMQAGQASLVGLALPAEAPAGAVLLSLEFAA
;
A
#
# COMPACT_ATOMS: atom_id res chain seq x y z
N MET A 1 -5.06 -18.75 5.67
CA MET A 1 -3.81 -17.95 5.53
C MET A 1 -4.18 -16.48 5.71
N SER A 2 -3.41 -15.70 6.48
CA SER A 2 -3.66 -14.25 6.67
C SER A 2 -3.18 -13.45 5.45
N GLY A 3 -3.67 -12.21 5.28
CA GLY A 3 -3.27 -11.32 4.17
C GLY A 3 -1.75 -11.08 4.13
N GLY A 4 -1.12 -10.85 5.29
CA GLY A 4 0.33 -10.69 5.36
C GLY A 4 1.14 -11.97 5.05
N GLY A 5 0.61 -13.18 5.32
CA GLY A 5 1.28 -14.42 4.91
C GLY A 5 1.32 -14.57 3.38
N VAL A 6 0.20 -14.26 2.70
CA VAL A 6 0.14 -14.24 1.24
C VAL A 6 1.08 -13.17 0.67
N LEU A 7 1.11 -11.98 1.28
CA LEU A 7 2.01 -10.90 0.89
C LEU A 7 3.48 -11.29 1.03
N ALA A 8 3.87 -11.93 2.13
CA ALA A 8 5.23 -12.40 2.34
C ALA A 8 5.64 -13.45 1.29
N CYS A 9 4.77 -14.42 1.00
CA CYS A 9 5.00 -15.40 -0.06
C CYS A 9 5.18 -14.71 -1.43
N LEU A 10 4.26 -13.80 -1.77
CA LEU A 10 4.29 -13.04 -3.01
C LEU A 10 5.60 -12.25 -3.19
N LEU A 11 6.00 -11.50 -2.17
CA LEU A 11 7.21 -10.68 -2.20
C LEU A 11 8.47 -11.55 -2.27
N ARG A 12 8.52 -12.68 -1.57
CA ARG A 12 9.66 -13.60 -1.61
C ARG A 12 9.81 -14.29 -2.96
N GLU A 13 8.70 -14.71 -3.57
CA GLU A 13 8.75 -15.30 -4.92
C GLU A 13 9.18 -14.26 -5.96
N ALA A 14 8.67 -13.03 -5.86
CA ALA A 14 9.02 -11.97 -6.80
C ALA A 14 10.43 -11.39 -6.60
N LEU A 15 10.91 -11.35 -5.36
CA LEU A 15 12.11 -10.64 -4.94
C LEU A 15 12.95 -11.51 -3.98
N PRO A 16 13.46 -12.68 -4.43
CA PRO A 16 14.06 -13.68 -3.56
C PRO A 16 15.38 -13.26 -2.89
N ALA A 17 16.06 -12.25 -3.45
CA ALA A 17 17.30 -11.70 -2.89
C ALA A 17 17.08 -10.64 -1.81
N LEU A 18 15.82 -10.22 -1.55
CA LEU A 18 15.55 -9.20 -0.54
C LEU A 18 15.70 -9.75 0.88
N ARG A 19 16.47 -9.04 1.68
CA ARG A 19 16.45 -9.19 3.14
C ARG A 19 15.36 -8.30 3.73
N LEU A 20 14.70 -8.76 4.79
CA LEU A 20 13.63 -8.02 5.47
C LEU A 20 14.13 -7.50 6.81
N LEU A 21 13.94 -6.19 7.06
CA LEU A 21 13.92 -5.60 8.40
C LEU A 21 12.48 -5.16 8.71
N ASP A 22 11.82 -5.89 9.61
CA ASP A 22 10.43 -5.66 10.02
C ASP A 22 10.38 -4.91 11.36
N LEU A 23 9.88 -3.68 11.34
CA LEU A 23 9.76 -2.78 12.49
C LEU A 23 8.34 -2.69 13.07
N GLY A 24 7.41 -3.55 12.60
CA GLY A 24 5.96 -3.39 12.76
C GLY A 24 5.28 -4.23 13.86
N LEU A 25 5.70 -4.10 15.12
CA LEU A 25 4.92 -4.67 16.23
C LEU A 25 3.61 -3.87 16.47
N PRO A 26 2.46 -4.54 16.76
CA PRO A 26 2.37 -5.90 17.31
C PRO A 26 1.72 -6.96 16.39
N ALA A 27 1.48 -6.70 15.11
CA ALA A 27 0.84 -7.69 14.23
C ALA A 27 1.76 -8.29 13.16
N ALA A 28 3.06 -7.95 13.17
CA ALA A 28 4.15 -8.38 12.27
C ALA A 28 3.84 -9.65 11.45
N PRO A 29 3.09 -9.52 10.34
CA PRO A 29 2.55 -10.68 9.67
C PRO A 29 3.54 -11.23 8.64
N LEU A 30 4.70 -10.58 8.48
CA LEU A 30 5.71 -10.92 7.48
C LEU A 30 6.84 -11.75 8.10
N LEU A 31 7.29 -11.41 9.31
CA LEU A 31 8.42 -12.08 9.96
C LEU A 31 8.22 -13.59 10.11
N GLY A 32 7.01 -14.05 10.46
CA GLY A 32 6.68 -15.47 10.55
C GLY A 32 6.74 -16.22 9.20
N TRP A 33 6.80 -15.50 8.09
CA TRP A 33 6.75 -16.04 6.73
C TRP A 33 7.99 -15.68 5.91
N TRP A 34 8.97 -15.00 6.52
CA TRP A 34 10.18 -14.52 5.87
C TRP A 34 11.44 -15.06 6.57
N PRO A 35 12.01 -16.17 6.08
CA PRO A 35 13.25 -16.74 6.62
C PRO A 35 14.37 -15.70 6.65
N GLY A 36 15.05 -15.59 7.79
CA GLY A 36 16.15 -14.64 7.97
C GLY A 36 15.73 -13.17 8.12
N ALA A 37 14.43 -12.87 8.28
CA ALA A 37 13.98 -11.53 8.59
C ALA A 37 14.50 -11.04 9.96
N LEU A 38 14.92 -9.78 9.99
CA LEU A 38 15.35 -9.08 11.18
C LEU A 38 14.14 -8.35 11.79
N CYS A 39 14.01 -8.37 13.12
CA CYS A 39 12.93 -7.67 13.83
C CYS A 39 13.43 -6.39 14.50
N GLY A 40 12.61 -5.36 14.53
CA GLY A 40 12.93 -4.14 15.25
C GLY A 40 11.72 -3.37 15.73
N ILE A 41 12.01 -2.21 16.30
CA ILE A 41 11.02 -1.31 16.89
C ILE A 41 11.23 0.06 16.24
N ALA A 42 10.20 0.54 15.54
CA ALA A 42 10.30 1.81 14.82
C ALA A 42 10.53 3.01 15.75
N ASP A 43 9.87 3.04 16.91
CA ASP A 43 9.99 4.12 17.89
C ASP A 43 10.11 3.53 19.31
N PRO A 44 11.33 3.17 19.74
CA PRO A 44 11.55 2.58 21.06
C PRO A 44 11.16 3.52 22.21
N ALA A 45 11.15 4.84 21.96
CA ALA A 45 10.74 5.83 22.96
C ALA A 45 9.24 5.78 23.29
N ARG A 46 8.42 5.11 22.45
CA ARG A 46 6.99 4.86 22.73
C ARG A 46 6.74 3.70 23.68
N LEU A 47 7.75 2.89 23.99
CA LEU A 47 7.61 1.76 24.90
C LEU A 47 7.66 2.22 26.35
N ALA A 48 6.89 1.56 27.22
CA ALA A 48 7.09 1.72 28.64
C ALA A 48 8.50 1.24 29.05
N PRO A 49 9.19 1.87 30.02
CA PRO A 49 10.55 1.48 30.39
C PRO A 49 10.72 -0.01 30.74
N ALA A 50 9.71 -0.61 31.37
CA ALA A 50 9.71 -2.04 31.70
C ALA A 50 9.60 -2.93 30.44
N GLU A 51 8.81 -2.52 29.45
CA GLU A 51 8.67 -3.24 28.18
C GLU A 51 9.95 -3.12 27.35
N ALA A 52 10.53 -1.92 27.26
CA ALA A 52 11.82 -1.70 26.61
C ALA A 52 12.92 -2.54 27.25
N ALA A 53 12.99 -2.60 28.59
CA ALA A 53 13.97 -3.42 29.31
C ALA A 53 13.76 -4.93 29.10
N LEU A 54 12.50 -5.38 28.98
CA LEU A 54 12.18 -6.77 28.67
C LEU A 54 12.59 -7.11 27.24
N LEU A 55 12.17 -6.30 26.26
CA LEU A 55 12.47 -6.50 24.85
C LEU A 55 13.96 -6.40 24.55
N GLY A 56 14.70 -5.55 25.29
CA GLY A 56 16.15 -5.38 25.16
C GLY A 56 16.96 -6.63 25.55
N ARG A 57 16.34 -7.62 26.20
CA ARG A 57 16.97 -8.92 26.51
C ARG A 57 16.82 -9.93 25.38
N PHE A 58 15.84 -9.74 24.49
CA PHE A 58 15.64 -10.64 23.36
C PHE A 58 16.71 -10.42 22.29
N ARG A 59 17.00 -11.49 21.56
CA ARG A 59 17.93 -11.49 20.45
C ARG A 59 17.25 -12.09 19.22
N GLN A 60 17.50 -11.48 18.07
CA GLN A 60 17.15 -11.98 16.75
C GLN A 60 17.85 -13.32 16.50
N GLY A 61 17.16 -14.24 15.81
CA GLY A 61 17.77 -15.50 15.35
C GLY A 61 17.91 -16.62 16.38
N ALA A 62 17.17 -16.60 17.50
CA ALA A 62 17.25 -17.63 18.55
C ALA A 62 16.68 -19.03 18.15
N HIS A 63 16.00 -19.15 17.00
CA HIS A 63 15.58 -20.44 16.45
C HIS A 63 16.51 -20.83 15.28
N GLY A 64 17.56 -21.57 15.63
CA GLY A 64 18.50 -22.14 14.67
C GLY A 64 17.81 -23.06 13.67
N GLY A 65 17.89 -22.71 12.39
CA GLY A 65 17.50 -23.58 11.30
C GLY A 65 18.03 -23.02 9.98
N ALA A 66 18.96 -23.75 9.35
CA ALA A 66 19.41 -23.79 7.94
C ALA A 66 19.60 -22.49 7.10
N TRP A 67 19.26 -21.30 7.59
CA TRP A 67 19.16 -20.09 6.80
C TRP A 67 19.99 -19.01 7.51
N GLY A 68 21.23 -18.82 7.04
CA GLY A 68 22.32 -18.09 7.72
C GLY A 68 22.12 -16.59 7.95
N GLY A 69 21.17 -16.21 8.81
CA GLY A 69 21.14 -14.89 9.43
C GLY A 69 22.11 -14.77 10.62
N PRO A 70 22.53 -13.56 11.02
CA PRO A 70 23.37 -13.37 12.19
C PRO A 70 22.63 -13.79 13.45
N GLN A 71 23.06 -14.89 14.07
CA GLN A 71 22.48 -15.39 15.32
C GLN A 71 22.85 -14.48 16.49
N GLY A 72 21.88 -14.12 17.33
CA GLY A 72 22.14 -13.47 18.61
C GLY A 72 22.26 -11.94 18.57
N MET A 73 21.81 -11.28 17.50
CA MET A 73 21.77 -9.80 17.43
C MET A 73 20.66 -9.22 18.32
N PRO A 74 20.84 -8.07 18.99
CA PRO A 74 19.74 -7.37 19.68
C PRO A 74 18.55 -7.07 18.75
N ILE A 75 17.35 -6.94 19.33
CA ILE A 75 16.20 -6.39 18.58
C ILE A 75 16.57 -4.96 18.16
N PHE A 76 16.40 -4.67 16.86
CA PHE A 76 16.77 -3.37 16.32
C PHE A 76 15.95 -2.25 16.97
N GLY A 77 16.62 -1.15 17.33
CA GLY A 77 16.03 0.02 17.99
C GLY A 77 16.17 0.01 19.51
N LEU A 78 16.71 -1.05 20.12
CA LEU A 78 16.88 -1.15 21.58
C LEU A 78 18.33 -1.05 22.05
N ASP A 79 19.30 -1.16 21.14
CA ASP A 79 20.73 -1.07 21.43
C ASP A 79 21.42 -0.22 20.34
N PRO A 80 21.66 1.08 20.61
CA PRO A 80 22.20 1.99 19.59
C PRO A 80 23.55 1.55 18.99
N ALA A 81 24.40 0.88 19.76
CA ALA A 81 25.71 0.43 19.27
C ALA A 81 25.56 -0.78 18.34
N ALA A 82 24.71 -1.74 18.73
CA ALA A 82 24.40 -2.89 17.88
C ALA A 82 23.60 -2.50 16.63
N ASP A 83 22.70 -1.51 16.76
CA ASP A 83 21.93 -0.96 15.64
C ASP A 83 22.84 -0.29 14.62
N ALA A 84 23.79 0.53 15.06
CA ALA A 84 24.76 1.15 14.18
C ALA A 84 25.62 0.11 13.44
N ALA A 85 26.08 -0.93 14.15
CA ALA A 85 26.82 -2.03 13.54
C ALA A 85 25.97 -2.79 12.51
N LEU A 86 24.70 -3.08 12.83
CA LEU A 86 23.77 -3.73 11.91
C LEU A 86 23.55 -2.87 10.66
N LEU A 87 23.23 -1.59 10.83
CA LEU A 87 22.99 -0.67 9.71
C LEU A 87 24.21 -0.56 8.79
N ALA A 88 25.43 -0.52 9.35
CA ALA A 88 26.65 -0.52 8.56
C ALA A 88 26.79 -1.78 7.68
N THR A 89 26.34 -2.95 8.16
CA THR A 89 26.30 -4.16 7.33
C THR A 89 25.25 -4.08 6.23
N LEU A 90 24.08 -3.53 6.54
CA LEU A 90 22.94 -3.42 5.61
C LEU A 90 23.15 -2.36 4.53
N GLU A 91 23.90 -1.28 4.81
CA GLU A 91 24.23 -0.23 3.82
C GLU A 91 25.01 -0.78 2.61
N SER A 92 25.77 -1.85 2.80
CA SER A 92 26.51 -2.52 1.72
C SER A 92 25.64 -3.43 0.86
N GLU A 93 24.38 -3.66 1.25
CA GLU A 93 23.47 -4.59 0.59
C GLU A 93 22.44 -3.86 -0.28
N ALA A 94 22.50 -4.08 -1.59
CA ALA A 94 21.62 -3.42 -2.55
C ALA A 94 20.14 -3.88 -2.49
N ALA A 95 19.80 -4.88 -1.67
CA ALA A 95 18.51 -5.57 -1.69
C ALA A 95 17.90 -5.68 -0.29
N LEU A 96 17.45 -4.56 0.25
CA LEU A 96 16.78 -4.48 1.55
C LEU A 96 15.32 -4.07 1.41
N LEU A 97 14.43 -4.76 2.13
CA LEU A 97 13.04 -4.41 2.34
C LEU A 97 12.85 -3.95 3.79
N LEU A 98 12.41 -2.71 3.96
CA LEU A 98 12.02 -2.14 5.24
C LEU A 98 10.50 -2.24 5.36
N ALA A 99 10.00 -2.95 6.36
CA ALA A 99 8.58 -2.96 6.69
C ALA A 99 8.36 -2.14 7.96
N LEU A 100 7.57 -1.06 7.87
CA LEU A 100 7.29 -0.22 9.04
C LEU A 100 5.89 0.39 9.00
N ASP A 101 5.33 0.55 10.18
CA ASP A 101 4.10 1.29 10.42
C ASP A 101 4.48 2.72 10.84
N GLY A 102 4.25 3.72 9.98
CA GLY A 102 4.56 5.12 10.30
C GLY A 102 5.68 5.76 9.49
N VAL A 103 6.20 6.86 10.05
CA VAL A 103 7.31 7.63 9.47
C VAL A 103 8.61 6.84 9.65
N PRO A 104 9.46 6.72 8.61
CA PRO A 104 10.77 6.09 8.76
C PRO A 104 11.61 6.80 9.83
N PRO A 105 12.17 6.06 10.79
CA PRO A 105 13.09 6.63 11.77
C PRO A 105 14.30 7.26 11.08
N PRO A 106 14.87 8.37 11.61
CA PRO A 106 16.04 9.02 11.02
C PRO A 106 17.23 8.09 10.80
N ALA A 107 17.40 7.08 11.67
CA ALA A 107 18.46 6.08 11.55
C ALA A 107 18.42 5.28 10.23
N LEU A 108 17.26 5.19 9.56
CA LEU A 108 17.10 4.46 8.30
C LEU A 108 17.29 5.33 7.06
N ALA A 109 17.56 6.64 7.22
CA ALA A 109 17.62 7.57 6.10
C ALA A 109 18.64 7.15 5.03
N ARG A 110 19.85 6.74 5.45
CA ARG A 110 20.89 6.28 4.53
C ARG A 110 20.51 5.04 3.74
N LEU A 111 19.83 4.08 4.37
CA LEU A 111 19.32 2.89 3.67
C LEU A 111 18.28 3.26 2.62
N LEU A 112 17.39 4.21 2.94
CA LEU A 112 16.40 4.72 2.01
C LEU A 112 17.04 5.51 0.85
N GLU A 113 18.09 6.28 1.11
CA GLU A 113 18.89 6.97 0.09
C GLU A 113 19.64 5.98 -0.81
N ALA A 114 20.15 4.88 -0.25
CA ALA A 114 20.79 3.79 -0.98
C ALA A 114 19.83 2.92 -1.79
N GLY A 115 18.52 3.22 -1.77
CA GLY A 115 17.52 2.54 -2.61
C GLY A 115 16.77 1.39 -1.93
N ALA A 116 16.89 1.22 -0.61
CA ALA A 116 16.11 0.21 0.11
C ALA A 116 14.61 0.35 -0.20
N LEU A 117 13.93 -0.78 -0.40
CA LEU A 117 12.49 -0.82 -0.63
C LEU A 117 11.76 -0.58 0.68
N LEU A 118 10.58 0.03 0.61
CA LEU A 118 9.78 0.36 1.77
C LEU A 118 8.37 -0.17 1.61
N LEU A 119 7.98 -1.12 2.47
CA LEU A 119 6.65 -1.66 2.56
C LEU A 119 5.88 -1.00 3.70
N ARG A 120 4.71 -0.45 3.38
CA ARG A 120 3.81 0.21 4.32
C ARG A 120 2.42 -0.40 4.27
N HIS A 121 1.74 -0.42 5.40
CA HIS A 121 0.33 -0.83 5.45
C HIS A 121 -0.56 0.33 4.99
N GLY A 122 -1.62 0.08 4.23
CA GLY A 122 -2.44 1.12 3.61
C GLY A 122 -3.14 2.09 4.58
N ARG A 123 -3.15 1.79 5.89
CA ARG A 123 -3.62 2.73 6.94
C ARG A 123 -2.66 3.90 7.17
N THR A 124 -1.43 3.83 6.67
CA THR A 124 -0.38 4.83 6.89
C THR A 124 -0.34 5.90 5.80
N GLU A 125 -1.41 6.08 5.04
CA GLU A 125 -1.45 7.15 4.06
C GLU A 125 -1.59 8.54 4.72
N GLY A 126 -1.12 9.57 4.02
CA GLY A 126 -0.99 10.93 4.56
C GLY A 126 0.27 11.17 5.38
N LEU A 127 1.10 10.13 5.59
CA LEU A 127 2.44 10.31 6.13
C LEU A 127 3.32 11.11 5.15
N PRO A 128 4.29 11.88 5.67
CA PRO A 128 5.25 12.56 4.82
C PRO A 128 5.96 11.57 3.87
N PRO A 129 6.39 12.05 2.68
CA PRO A 129 7.23 11.24 1.81
C PRO A 129 8.47 10.78 2.61
N PRO A 130 8.92 9.53 2.40
CA PRO A 130 10.16 9.07 3.04
C PRO A 130 11.33 9.97 2.61
N PRO A 131 12.36 10.10 3.46
CA PRO A 131 13.57 10.84 3.09
C PRO A 131 14.27 10.18 1.88
N GLY A 132 15.03 11.00 1.15
CA GLY A 132 15.81 10.57 -0.01
C GLY A 132 15.14 10.87 -1.36
N PRO A 133 15.51 10.14 -2.42
CA PRO A 133 15.05 10.41 -3.77
C PRO A 133 13.56 10.13 -3.94
N GLU A 134 12.98 10.66 -5.03
CA GLU A 134 11.61 10.35 -5.43
C GLU A 134 11.42 8.83 -5.56
N ARG A 135 10.25 8.34 -5.15
CA ARG A 135 9.93 6.91 -5.15
C ARG A 135 8.70 6.62 -5.97
N GLY A 136 8.80 5.61 -6.81
CA GLY A 136 7.65 4.96 -7.39
C GLY A 136 6.91 4.10 -6.37
N ARG A 137 5.70 3.67 -6.75
CA ARG A 137 4.78 2.95 -5.87
C ARG A 137 4.14 1.78 -6.60
N ILE A 138 4.04 0.65 -5.91
CA ILE A 138 3.16 -0.45 -6.28
C ILE A 138 2.16 -0.64 -5.13
N MET A 139 0.88 -0.39 -5.41
CA MET A 139 -0.19 -0.71 -4.47
C MET A 139 -0.57 -2.18 -4.59
N LEU A 140 -0.61 -2.87 -3.46
CA LEU A 140 -0.91 -4.28 -3.34
C LEU A 140 -2.23 -4.46 -2.56
N LEU A 141 -3.23 -5.07 -3.18
CA LEU A 141 -4.44 -5.53 -2.49
C LEU A 141 -4.36 -7.05 -2.32
N VAL A 142 -4.28 -7.51 -1.07
CA VAL A 142 -4.05 -8.93 -0.76
C VAL A 142 -5.02 -9.38 0.32
N GLY A 143 -5.59 -10.57 0.17
CA GLY A 143 -6.41 -11.20 1.21
C GLY A 143 -7.63 -11.93 0.68
N THR A 144 -8.63 -12.12 1.53
CA THR A 144 -9.92 -12.72 1.17
C THR A 144 -10.96 -11.64 0.95
N LEU A 145 -12.07 -11.94 0.28
CA LEU A 145 -13.18 -10.97 0.16
C LEU A 145 -13.69 -10.46 1.50
N ALA A 146 -13.66 -11.30 2.55
CA ALA A 146 -14.06 -10.90 3.90
C ALA A 146 -13.04 -9.96 4.59
N ARG A 147 -11.76 -10.02 4.18
CA ARG A 147 -10.68 -9.23 4.75
C ARG A 147 -9.60 -8.96 3.71
N ILE A 148 -9.76 -7.83 3.02
CA ILE A 148 -8.80 -7.29 2.07
C ILE A 148 -7.87 -6.32 2.81
N GLU A 149 -6.57 -6.53 2.69
CA GLU A 149 -5.55 -5.65 3.22
C GLU A 149 -4.88 -4.90 2.07
N ARG A 150 -4.69 -3.59 2.26
CA ARG A 150 -3.93 -2.74 1.34
C ARG A 150 -2.52 -2.60 1.88
N TRP A 151 -1.55 -2.70 0.98
CA TRP A 151 -0.16 -2.42 1.23
C TRP A 151 0.41 -1.55 0.11
N ASP A 152 1.42 -0.76 0.43
CA ASP A 152 2.15 0.07 -0.52
C ASP A 152 3.62 -0.32 -0.48
N LEU A 153 4.13 -0.76 -1.63
CA LEU A 153 5.55 -0.99 -1.85
C LEU A 153 6.14 0.23 -2.54
N LEU A 154 7.03 0.95 -1.87
CA LEU A 154 7.73 2.11 -2.36
C LEU A 154 9.16 1.73 -2.76
N LEU A 155 9.56 2.12 -3.96
CA LEU A 155 10.81 1.69 -4.60
C LEU A 155 11.34 2.78 -5.54
N PRO A 156 12.60 2.70 -6.01
CA PRO A 156 13.08 3.59 -7.07
C PRO A 156 12.12 3.60 -8.29
N PRO A 157 11.83 4.76 -8.90
CA PRO A 157 10.82 4.87 -9.97
C PRO A 157 11.09 3.95 -11.16
N ASP A 158 12.34 3.84 -11.57
CA ASP A 158 12.82 2.95 -12.64
C ASP A 158 12.62 1.46 -12.32
N ALA A 159 12.56 1.10 -11.04
CA ALA A 159 12.32 -0.26 -10.60
C ALA A 159 10.83 -0.67 -10.60
N VAL A 160 9.88 0.26 -10.75
CA VAL A 160 8.43 -0.03 -10.67
C VAL A 160 7.98 -1.06 -11.70
N ALA A 161 8.22 -0.81 -12.99
CA ALA A 161 7.80 -1.72 -14.05
C ALA A 161 8.41 -3.13 -13.94
N PRO A 162 9.74 -3.32 -13.74
CA PRO A 162 10.32 -4.66 -13.61
C PRO A 162 9.93 -5.37 -12.31
N VAL A 163 9.74 -4.66 -11.19
CA VAL A 163 9.24 -5.27 -9.95
C VAL A 163 7.77 -5.64 -10.08
N PHE A 164 6.94 -4.79 -10.68
CA PHE A 164 5.53 -5.09 -10.94
C PHE A 164 5.36 -6.36 -11.78
N THR A 165 6.14 -6.51 -12.85
CA THR A 165 6.10 -7.71 -13.70
C THR A 165 6.40 -8.97 -12.90
N ARG A 166 7.47 -8.97 -12.10
CA ARG A 166 7.83 -10.10 -11.23
C ARG A 166 6.76 -10.40 -10.18
N LEU A 167 6.16 -9.38 -9.58
CA LEU A 167 5.05 -9.54 -8.65
C LEU A 167 3.81 -10.12 -9.34
N GLN A 168 3.52 -9.70 -10.56
CA GLN A 168 2.40 -10.23 -11.33
C GLN A 168 2.62 -11.72 -11.63
N ASP A 169 3.81 -12.12 -12.06
CA ASP A 169 4.15 -13.52 -12.32
C ASP A 169 4.07 -14.37 -11.05
N ALA A 170 4.66 -13.89 -9.95
CA ALA A 170 4.58 -14.55 -8.65
C ALA A 170 3.14 -14.69 -8.15
N ALA A 171 2.29 -13.66 -8.33
CA ALA A 171 0.88 -13.74 -7.94
C ALA A 171 0.13 -14.83 -8.72
N HIS A 172 0.38 -14.96 -10.03
CA HIS A 172 -0.22 -16.05 -10.82
C HIS A 172 0.30 -17.43 -10.41
N GLY A 173 1.60 -17.56 -10.16
CA GLY A 173 2.23 -18.79 -9.68
C GLY A 173 1.65 -19.23 -8.33
N LEU A 174 1.60 -18.31 -7.37
CA LEU A 174 1.04 -18.54 -6.04
C LEU A 174 -0.45 -18.85 -6.10
N ALA A 175 -1.22 -18.14 -6.92
CA ALA A 175 -2.64 -18.44 -7.14
C ALA A 175 -2.84 -19.86 -7.68
N ALA A 176 -2.01 -20.30 -8.64
CA ALA A 176 -2.06 -21.66 -9.18
C ALA A 176 -1.80 -22.72 -8.10
N GLN A 177 -0.80 -22.49 -7.23
CA GLN A 177 -0.49 -23.40 -6.11
C GLN A 177 -1.62 -23.47 -5.08
N LEU A 178 -2.31 -22.35 -4.83
CA LEU A 178 -3.35 -22.23 -3.80
C LEU A 178 -4.78 -22.55 -4.30
N GLY A 179 -4.93 -23.26 -5.43
CA GLY A 179 -6.22 -23.72 -5.98
C GLY A 179 -6.67 -23.05 -7.28
N GLY A 180 -5.83 -22.20 -7.88
CA GLY A 180 -6.03 -21.62 -9.21
C GLY A 180 -7.10 -20.54 -9.31
N GLY A 181 -7.42 -20.14 -10.55
CA GLY A 181 -8.34 -19.04 -10.90
C GLY A 181 -9.79 -19.18 -10.41
N ARG A 182 -10.18 -20.36 -9.88
CA ARG A 182 -11.49 -20.59 -9.26
C ARG A 182 -11.54 -20.18 -7.79
N ALA A 183 -10.39 -20.16 -7.11
CA ALA A 183 -10.28 -19.78 -5.70
C ALA A 183 -9.65 -18.39 -5.53
N TRP A 184 -8.84 -17.97 -6.51
CA TRP A 184 -8.09 -16.73 -6.48
C TRP A 184 -8.30 -15.92 -7.76
N GLN A 185 -8.44 -14.61 -7.59
CA GLN A 185 -8.36 -13.66 -8.68
C GLN A 185 -7.08 -12.84 -8.57
N VAL A 186 -6.35 -12.81 -9.66
CA VAL A 186 -5.17 -11.96 -9.85
C VAL A 186 -5.49 -10.94 -10.93
N GLY A 187 -5.11 -9.68 -10.70
CA GLY A 187 -5.24 -8.63 -11.69
C GLY A 187 -4.32 -7.46 -11.35
N GLY A 188 -3.70 -6.86 -12.36
CA GLY A 188 -2.75 -5.78 -12.14
C GLY A 188 -2.67 -4.83 -13.32
N ARG A 189 -2.12 -3.65 -13.09
CA ARG A 189 -1.92 -2.63 -14.13
C ARG A 189 -0.74 -1.73 -13.78
N LEU A 190 0.15 -1.54 -14.75
CA LEU A 190 1.09 -0.42 -14.76
C LEU A 190 0.33 0.82 -15.26
N VAL A 191 0.28 1.87 -14.44
CA VAL A 191 -0.52 3.08 -14.71
C VAL A 191 0.34 4.18 -15.31
N THR A 192 1.49 4.40 -14.69
CA THR A 192 2.55 5.28 -15.20
C THR A 192 3.89 4.59 -14.99
N GLY A 193 4.99 5.20 -15.45
CA GLY A 193 6.34 4.67 -15.18
C GLY A 193 6.63 4.53 -13.69
N GLY A 194 6.10 5.41 -12.84
CA GLY A 194 6.30 5.40 -11.39
C GLY A 194 5.17 4.77 -10.57
N LEU A 195 4.10 4.26 -11.19
CA LEU A 195 2.94 3.74 -10.48
C LEU A 195 2.39 2.45 -11.09
N ALA A 196 2.23 1.44 -10.24
CA ALA A 196 1.49 0.23 -10.58
C ALA A 196 0.53 -0.21 -9.47
N SER A 197 -0.30 -1.17 -9.80
CA SER A 197 -1.18 -1.85 -8.85
C SER A 197 -1.34 -3.31 -9.16
N LEU A 198 -1.40 -4.12 -8.12
CA LEU A 198 -1.65 -5.55 -8.18
C LEU A 198 -2.67 -5.93 -7.11
N GLY A 199 -3.67 -6.70 -7.51
CA GLY A 199 -4.60 -7.38 -6.63
C GLY A 199 -4.42 -8.88 -6.71
N MET A 200 -4.37 -9.53 -5.55
CA MET A 200 -4.41 -10.98 -5.39
C MET A 200 -5.44 -11.31 -4.30
N LEU A 201 -6.65 -11.64 -4.72
CA LEU A 201 -7.82 -11.78 -3.86
C LEU A 201 -8.36 -13.21 -3.89
N ALA A 202 -8.54 -13.83 -2.72
CA ALA A 202 -9.28 -15.07 -2.62
C ALA A 202 -10.78 -14.78 -2.77
N ILE A 203 -11.39 -15.30 -3.84
CA ILE A 203 -12.76 -14.97 -4.26
C ILE A 203 -13.83 -15.94 -3.74
N GLY A 204 -13.45 -17.12 -3.24
CA GLY A 204 -14.39 -18.09 -2.64
C GLY A 204 -15.66 -18.37 -3.47
N ALA A 205 -16.69 -18.94 -2.84
CA ALA A 205 -18.04 -19.07 -3.42
C ALA A 205 -19.06 -18.09 -2.78
N GLU A 206 -18.61 -17.29 -1.82
CA GLU A 206 -19.46 -16.43 -1.00
C GLU A 206 -19.77 -15.10 -1.70
N ARG A 207 -20.91 -14.48 -1.34
CA ARG A 207 -21.19 -13.11 -1.76
C ARG A 207 -20.17 -12.19 -1.10
N ALA A 208 -19.37 -11.52 -1.92
CA ALA A 208 -18.37 -10.59 -1.43
C ALA A 208 -19.02 -9.45 -0.64
N PRO A 209 -18.52 -9.12 0.56
CA PRO A 209 -18.93 -7.90 1.22
C PRO A 209 -18.45 -6.67 0.43
N SER A 210 -19.05 -5.52 0.72
CA SER A 210 -18.60 -4.26 0.17
C SER A 210 -17.15 -4.00 0.58
N LEU A 211 -16.24 -3.85 -0.39
CA LEU A 211 -14.88 -3.39 -0.09
C LEU A 211 -14.96 -1.90 0.25
N ARG A 212 -14.62 -1.53 1.48
CA ARG A 212 -14.56 -0.13 1.93
C ARG A 212 -13.11 0.31 2.11
N LEU A 213 -12.67 1.28 1.31
CA LEU A 213 -11.38 1.94 1.44
C LEU A 213 -11.58 3.35 2.02
N PRO A 214 -10.92 3.72 3.12
CA PRO A 214 -10.95 5.09 3.60
C PRO A 214 -10.38 6.06 2.55
N GLY A 215 -10.96 7.24 2.39
CA GLY A 215 -10.50 8.20 1.38
C GLY A 215 -9.11 8.76 1.61
N ALA A 216 -8.67 8.76 2.88
CA ALA A 216 -7.30 9.09 3.25
C ALA A 216 -6.29 8.03 2.78
N THR A 217 -6.76 6.81 2.48
CA THR A 217 -5.93 5.71 1.98
C THR A 217 -6.01 5.59 0.46
N LEU A 218 -6.24 6.68 -0.28
CA LEU A 218 -6.34 6.68 -1.73
C LEU A 218 -5.35 7.69 -2.31
N TRP A 219 -4.75 7.40 -3.47
CA TRP A 219 -3.77 8.31 -4.06
C TRP A 219 -4.44 9.56 -4.64
N HIS A 220 -3.87 10.73 -4.32
CA HIS A 220 -4.33 12.04 -4.77
C HIS A 220 -3.28 12.66 -5.68
N ASP A 221 -3.65 13.03 -6.91
CA ASP A 221 -2.82 13.87 -7.81
C ASP A 221 -2.88 15.36 -7.43
N LEU A 222 -3.29 15.66 -6.20
CA LEU A 222 -3.10 16.98 -5.66
C LEU A 222 -1.62 17.13 -5.33
N PRO A 223 -0.91 18.12 -5.89
CA PRO A 223 0.31 18.54 -5.22
C PRO A 223 -0.06 18.87 -3.78
N ALA A 224 0.74 18.40 -2.83
CA ALA A 224 0.73 18.99 -1.50
C ALA A 224 0.75 20.51 -1.71
N ALA A 225 -0.17 21.23 -1.04
CA ALA A 225 -0.24 22.67 -1.19
C ALA A 225 1.19 23.24 -1.10
N PRO A 226 1.67 23.94 -2.15
CA PRO A 226 3.04 24.42 -2.13
C PRO A 226 3.18 25.35 -0.93
N ALA A 227 4.16 25.08 -0.07
CA ALA A 227 4.79 26.17 0.65
C ALA A 227 5.20 27.18 -0.44
N ALA A 228 4.74 28.42 -0.30
CA ALA A 228 4.72 29.42 -1.36
C ALA A 228 5.97 29.38 -2.26
N GLY A 229 5.77 29.17 -3.58
CA GLY A 229 6.78 29.51 -4.58
C GLY A 229 7.42 28.37 -5.40
N ILE A 230 6.92 27.13 -5.38
CA ILE A 230 7.44 26.07 -6.26
C ILE A 230 6.30 25.52 -7.14
N GLU A 231 6.51 25.51 -8.45
CA GLU A 231 5.60 24.91 -9.43
C GLU A 231 5.45 23.41 -9.18
N ALA A 232 4.20 22.98 -8.97
CA ALA A 232 3.83 21.60 -8.73
C ALA A 232 4.07 20.72 -9.97
N GLY A 233 4.82 19.63 -9.78
CA GLY A 233 5.14 18.62 -10.79
C GLY A 233 3.95 17.81 -11.32
N GLU A 234 4.27 17.02 -12.35
CA GLU A 234 3.39 16.44 -13.38
C GLU A 234 2.22 15.60 -12.86
N GLY A 235 1.00 16.14 -13.01
CA GLY A 235 -0.24 15.36 -13.03
C GLY A 235 -0.80 15.25 -14.46
N LEU A 236 -1.61 14.22 -14.72
CA LEU A 236 -2.34 14.07 -16.00
C LEU A 236 -3.27 15.27 -16.23
N ARG A 237 -2.94 16.13 -17.20
CA ARG A 237 -3.73 17.32 -17.56
C ARG A 237 -5.03 16.90 -18.29
N LEU A 238 -6.16 16.83 -17.58
CA LEU A 238 -7.50 16.54 -18.14
C LEU A 238 -8.31 17.82 -18.47
N GLY A 239 -7.68 18.87 -18.99
CA GLY A 239 -8.37 20.10 -19.40
C GLY A 239 -8.95 20.92 -18.23
N ALA A 240 -10.25 21.25 -18.28
CA ALA A 240 -10.93 22.11 -17.28
C ALA A 240 -11.19 21.43 -15.91
N ALA A 241 -10.99 20.11 -15.82
CA ALA A 241 -11.08 19.35 -14.59
C ALA A 241 -9.72 19.35 -13.87
N ARG A 242 -9.67 19.85 -12.63
CA ARG A 242 -8.48 19.74 -11.78
C ARG A 242 -8.63 18.49 -10.90
N GLN A 243 -7.77 17.51 -11.18
CA GLN A 243 -7.39 16.36 -10.33
C GLN A 243 -8.03 15.02 -10.67
N VAL A 244 -7.14 14.04 -10.77
CA VAL A 244 -7.39 12.62 -10.88
C VAL A 244 -7.24 12.01 -9.48
N ARG A 245 -8.19 11.17 -9.08
CA ARG A 245 -8.09 10.33 -7.88
C ARG A 245 -7.92 8.91 -8.36
N LEU A 246 -6.72 8.36 -8.29
CA LEU A 246 -6.41 7.03 -8.81
C LEU A 246 -6.63 6.00 -7.72
N LEU A 247 -7.71 5.22 -7.87
CA LEU A 247 -8.01 4.08 -7.04
C LEU A 247 -7.70 2.85 -7.85
N LEU A 248 -6.82 2.04 -7.32
CA LEU A 248 -6.15 1.01 -8.05
C LEU A 248 -6.22 -0.28 -7.25
N GLY A 249 -6.60 -1.35 -7.92
CA GLY A 249 -6.63 -2.66 -7.32
C GLY A 249 -7.30 -3.65 -8.23
N GLY A 250 -6.69 -4.82 -8.39
CA GLY A 250 -7.30 -6.00 -9.03
C GLY A 250 -8.58 -6.39 -8.31
N MET A 251 -9.69 -5.75 -8.67
CA MET A 251 -11.00 -6.01 -8.06
C MET A 251 -11.71 -7.15 -8.77
N PRO A 252 -12.56 -7.90 -8.07
CA PRO A 252 -13.29 -9.00 -8.68
C PRO A 252 -14.09 -8.53 -9.88
N ALA A 253 -14.07 -9.30 -10.97
CA ALA A 253 -14.82 -8.97 -12.18
C ALA A 253 -16.31 -9.25 -11.99
N ARG A 254 -16.98 -8.31 -11.33
CA ARG A 254 -18.41 -8.38 -11.03
C ARG A 254 -19.08 -7.07 -11.37
N GLN A 255 -20.39 -7.15 -11.61
CA GLN A 255 -21.24 -5.98 -11.54
C GLN A 255 -21.29 -5.54 -10.09
N ALA A 256 -20.90 -4.29 -9.83
CA ALA A 256 -20.89 -3.69 -8.52
C ALA A 256 -21.41 -2.27 -8.61
N TRP A 257 -21.81 -1.71 -7.48
CA TRP A 257 -21.99 -0.29 -7.30
C TRP A 257 -20.73 0.31 -6.68
N LEU A 258 -20.16 1.30 -7.35
CA LEU A 258 -19.20 2.21 -6.75
C LEU A 258 -19.95 3.23 -5.94
N ARG A 259 -19.65 3.33 -4.65
CA ARG A 259 -20.19 4.33 -3.74
C ARG A 259 -19.06 5.16 -3.16
N LEU A 260 -19.12 6.48 -3.34
CA LEU A 260 -18.15 7.42 -2.78
C LEU A 260 -18.87 8.31 -1.79
N ARG A 261 -18.27 8.50 -0.62
CA ARG A 261 -18.76 9.44 0.39
C ARG A 261 -17.80 10.62 0.47
N LEU A 262 -18.32 11.81 0.18
CA LEU A 262 -17.56 13.06 0.11
C LEU A 262 -18.12 14.06 1.11
N ARG A 263 -17.27 14.90 1.70
CA ARG A 263 -17.68 15.98 2.59
C ARG A 263 -17.26 17.33 2.02
N GLY A 264 -18.07 18.36 2.27
CA GLY A 264 -17.78 19.74 1.86
C GLY A 264 -18.16 20.06 0.41
N LEU A 265 -18.89 19.18 -0.28
CA LEU A 265 -19.42 19.45 -1.62
C LEU A 265 -20.83 20.04 -1.55
N SER A 266 -21.11 21.01 -2.42
CA SER A 266 -22.47 21.52 -2.63
C SER A 266 -23.31 20.51 -3.43
N PRO A 267 -24.60 20.31 -3.11
CA PRO A 267 -25.54 19.53 -3.93
C PRO A 267 -25.66 20.02 -5.39
N THR A 268 -25.23 21.25 -5.67
CA THR A 268 -25.25 21.84 -7.02
C THR A 268 -23.94 21.63 -7.80
N ARG A 269 -22.90 21.05 -7.18
CA ARG A 269 -21.56 20.88 -7.77
C ARG A 269 -21.13 19.42 -7.67
N MET A 270 -21.60 18.62 -8.61
CA MET A 270 -21.36 17.18 -8.59
C MET A 270 -20.06 16.80 -9.28
N PRO A 271 -19.22 15.96 -8.65
CA PRO A 271 -18.04 15.43 -9.29
C PRO A 271 -18.42 14.30 -10.26
N ALA A 272 -17.56 14.09 -11.25
CA ALA A 272 -17.72 13.00 -12.20
C ALA A 272 -16.89 11.80 -11.76
N LEU A 273 -17.53 10.63 -11.73
CA LEU A 273 -16.86 9.36 -11.46
C LEU A 273 -16.48 8.70 -12.79
N PHE A 274 -15.30 8.10 -12.82
CA PHE A 274 -14.76 7.38 -13.96
C PHE A 274 -14.33 5.99 -13.54
N LEU A 275 -14.43 5.04 -14.46
CA LEU A 275 -13.86 3.71 -14.35
C LEU A 275 -13.08 3.42 -15.62
N ASP A 276 -11.78 3.18 -15.49
CA ASP A 276 -10.87 2.92 -16.60
C ASP A 276 -10.96 3.99 -17.71
N GLY A 277 -11.09 5.26 -17.29
CA GLY A 277 -11.22 6.43 -18.17
C GLY A 277 -12.63 6.67 -18.71
N LEU A 278 -13.58 5.75 -18.49
CA LEU A 278 -14.97 5.91 -18.91
C LEU A 278 -15.78 6.61 -17.82
N ARG A 279 -16.47 7.69 -18.19
CA ARG A 279 -17.37 8.40 -17.27
C ARG A 279 -18.56 7.51 -16.94
N LEU A 280 -18.84 7.34 -15.65
CA LEU A 280 -19.99 6.60 -15.17
C LEU A 280 -21.22 7.51 -15.03
N GLN A 281 -22.40 6.93 -15.21
CA GLN A 281 -23.65 7.57 -14.84
C GLN A 281 -23.81 7.49 -13.33
N THR A 282 -23.81 8.64 -12.67
CA THR A 282 -23.84 8.73 -11.21
C THR A 282 -25.22 9.16 -10.71
N GLN A 283 -25.64 8.53 -9.62
CA GLN A 283 -26.71 8.98 -8.74
C GLN A 283 -26.08 9.63 -7.53
N TRP A 284 -26.77 10.57 -6.91
CA TRP A 284 -26.27 11.23 -5.71
C TRP A 284 -27.37 11.43 -4.69
N ARG A 285 -26.99 11.41 -3.42
CA ARG A 285 -27.84 11.77 -2.29
C ARG A 285 -27.05 12.56 -1.26
N ALA A 286 -27.69 13.55 -0.66
CA ALA A 286 -27.19 14.12 0.58
C ALA A 286 -27.42 13.12 1.71
N ASP A 287 -26.50 13.10 2.65
CA ASP A 287 -26.55 12.31 3.87
C ASP A 287 -26.73 13.26 5.08
N ASP A 288 -27.31 12.75 6.16
CA ASP A 288 -27.75 13.55 7.32
C ASP A 288 -26.58 14.24 8.03
N GLU A 289 -25.35 13.74 7.83
CA GLU A 289 -24.10 14.31 8.33
C GLU A 289 -23.48 15.40 7.41
N GLY A 290 -24.25 15.96 6.47
CA GLY A 290 -23.77 16.98 5.53
C GLY A 290 -22.74 16.45 4.52
N SER A 291 -22.71 15.13 4.32
CA SER A 291 -21.90 14.46 3.31
C SER A 291 -22.71 14.22 2.04
N VAL A 292 -22.05 14.12 0.90
CA VAL A 292 -22.65 13.71 -0.37
C VAL A 292 -22.21 12.29 -0.66
N VAL A 293 -23.17 11.40 -0.89
CA VAL A 293 -22.93 10.04 -1.35
C VAL A 293 -23.19 9.99 -2.85
N ILE A 294 -22.21 9.49 -3.61
CA ILE A 294 -22.27 9.34 -5.06
C ILE A 294 -22.19 7.87 -5.38
N GLU A 295 -23.17 7.36 -6.11
CA GLU A 295 -23.32 5.96 -6.45
C GLU A 295 -23.33 5.78 -7.96
N ALA A 296 -22.63 4.78 -8.47
CA ALA A 296 -22.66 4.46 -9.90
C ALA A 296 -22.53 2.95 -10.13
N PRO A 297 -23.27 2.38 -11.09
CA PRO A 297 -23.01 1.02 -11.53
C PRO A 297 -21.62 0.95 -12.18
N ALA A 298 -20.88 -0.09 -11.82
CA ALA A 298 -19.52 -0.34 -12.24
C ALA A 298 -19.41 -1.75 -12.82
N ARG A 299 -18.79 -1.86 -14.00
CA ARG A 299 -18.53 -3.14 -14.66
C ARG A 299 -17.02 -3.33 -14.72
N MET A 300 -16.50 -4.14 -13.80
CA MET A 300 -15.08 -4.48 -13.75
C MET A 300 -14.75 -5.58 -14.75
N GLN A 301 -13.57 -5.50 -15.38
CA GLN A 301 -13.11 -6.50 -16.34
C GLN A 301 -12.39 -7.67 -15.64
N ALA A 302 -12.57 -8.88 -16.17
CA ALA A 302 -11.90 -10.08 -15.69
C ALA A 302 -10.38 -10.00 -15.87
N GLY A 303 -9.64 -10.34 -14.82
CA GLY A 303 -8.17 -10.40 -14.85
C GLY A 303 -7.45 -9.06 -14.90
N GLN A 304 -8.17 -7.93 -14.84
CA GLN A 304 -7.59 -6.60 -14.91
C GLN A 304 -7.85 -5.80 -13.63
N ALA A 305 -6.84 -5.07 -13.16
CA ALA A 305 -7.04 -4.04 -12.14
C ALA A 305 -7.74 -2.83 -12.75
N SER A 306 -8.83 -2.40 -12.13
CA SER A 306 -9.58 -1.23 -12.57
C SER A 306 -9.07 0.04 -11.91
N LEU A 307 -9.10 1.11 -12.70
CA LEU A 307 -8.78 2.48 -12.29
C LEU A 307 -10.08 3.22 -12.00
N VAL A 308 -10.42 3.47 -10.74
CA VAL A 308 -11.49 4.43 -10.45
C VAL A 308 -10.88 5.82 -10.44
N GLY A 309 -11.50 6.75 -11.16
CA GLY A 309 -11.14 8.17 -11.23
C GLY A 309 -12.25 9.04 -10.65
N LEU A 310 -11.91 10.08 -9.90
CA LEU A 310 -12.87 11.12 -9.49
C LEU A 310 -12.39 12.49 -9.97
N ALA A 311 -13.19 13.16 -10.78
CA ALA A 311 -12.96 14.55 -11.19
C ALA A 311 -13.86 15.48 -10.39
N LEU A 312 -13.26 16.41 -9.65
CA LEU A 312 -14.00 17.49 -9.01
C LEU A 312 -14.26 18.64 -10.00
N PRO A 313 -15.39 19.35 -9.92
CA PRO A 313 -15.60 20.58 -10.68
C PRO A 313 -14.56 21.65 -10.30
N ALA A 314 -14.24 22.57 -11.21
CA ALA A 314 -13.20 23.58 -11.01
C ALA A 314 -13.49 24.48 -9.79
N GLU A 315 -14.77 24.71 -9.49
CA GLU A 315 -15.24 25.50 -8.36
C GLU A 315 -15.48 24.64 -7.10
N ALA A 316 -15.06 23.37 -7.08
CA ALA A 316 -15.10 22.57 -5.88
C ALA A 316 -14.21 23.21 -4.80
N PRO A 317 -14.68 23.31 -3.55
CA PRO A 317 -13.86 23.86 -2.49
C PRO A 317 -12.62 22.98 -2.30
N ALA A 318 -11.48 23.62 -2.01
CA ALA A 318 -10.22 22.93 -1.73
C ALA A 318 -10.35 21.93 -0.56
N GLY A 319 -11.33 22.12 0.33
CA GLY A 319 -11.65 21.24 1.45
C GLY A 319 -12.57 20.04 1.12
N ALA A 320 -12.79 19.68 -0.14
CA ALA A 320 -13.61 18.52 -0.51
C ALA A 320 -12.91 17.20 -0.14
N VAL A 321 -13.32 16.59 0.97
CA VAL A 321 -12.67 15.39 1.53
C VAL A 321 -13.36 14.13 1.05
N LEU A 322 -12.60 13.17 0.52
CA LEU A 322 -13.06 11.79 0.34
C LEU A 322 -13.04 11.09 1.70
N LEU A 323 -14.20 10.63 2.15
CA LEU A 323 -14.33 9.89 3.41
C LEU A 323 -14.17 8.39 3.17
N SER A 324 -14.85 7.84 2.17
CA SER A 324 -14.70 6.42 1.80
C SER A 324 -15.08 6.14 0.36
N LEU A 325 -14.51 5.06 -0.17
CA LEU A 325 -14.89 4.39 -1.40
C LEU A 325 -15.40 2.99 -1.05
N GLU A 326 -16.55 2.62 -1.57
CA GLU A 326 -17.19 1.33 -1.38
C GLU A 326 -17.49 0.65 -2.72
N PHE A 327 -17.23 -0.66 -2.82
CA PHE A 327 -17.65 -1.50 -3.96
C PHE A 327 -18.74 -2.47 -3.50
N ALA A 328 -20.00 -2.04 -3.57
CA ALA A 328 -21.16 -2.84 -3.14
C ALA A 328 -21.64 -3.79 -4.26
N ALA A 329 -22.12 -4.98 -3.92
CA ALA A 329 -22.65 -5.96 -4.87
C ALA A 329 -24.18 -5.97 -4.91
#